data_AF-A0A453BUI3-F1
#
_entry.id   AF-A0A453BUI3-F1
#
_cell.length_a   1.000
_cell.length_b   1.000
_cell.length_c   1.000
_cell.angle_alpha   90.00
_cell.angle_beta   90.00
_cell.angle_gamma   90.00
#
_symmetry.space_group_name_H-M   'P 1'
#
loop_
_entity.id
_entity.type
_entity.pdbx_description
1 polymer ?
#
loop_
_entity_poly.entity_id
_entity_poly.type
_entity_poly.pdbx_seq_one_letter_code
_entity_poly.pdbx_strand_id
1 'polypeptide(L)'
;RDRLIVVKTAKKPYAPPREVHLQVMHSLPAQKQEIFDSLQSWARDNLLNLLKPVEKSWQPQDFLPEPSSEGFYDEVKELRERAKEIPDDYFVCLVGDMVTEEALPTYQTMLNTLDGVRDETGASPTAWAVWTRAWTAEENRHGDLLNKYMYLSGRVDMRQIEKTIQYLIGSGMQPIFCFNLYSCAVVVQLLVNCN
;
A
#
# COMPACT_ATOMS: atom_id res chain seq x y z
N ARG A 1 49.74 -12.78 28.68
CA ARG A 1 48.67 -13.29 27.77
C ARG A 1 47.36 -12.73 28.30
N ASP A 2 47.06 -11.50 27.92
CA ASP A 2 45.88 -10.77 28.38
C ASP A 2 44.65 -11.33 27.67
N ARG A 3 43.67 -11.79 28.46
CA ARG A 3 42.38 -12.23 27.94
C ARG A 3 41.55 -10.99 27.64
N LEU A 4 41.40 -10.65 26.37
CA LEU A 4 40.35 -9.75 25.90
C LEU A 4 38.99 -10.31 26.34
N ILE A 5 38.29 -9.57 27.19
CA ILE A 5 36.87 -9.81 27.46
C ILE A 5 36.11 -9.32 26.23
N VAL A 6 35.67 -10.25 25.39
CA VAL A 6 34.72 -9.96 24.31
C VAL A 6 33.36 -9.70 24.97
N VAL A 7 33.01 -8.43 25.11
CA VAL A 7 31.64 -8.03 25.48
C VAL A 7 30.74 -8.39 24.29
N LYS A 8 30.10 -9.55 24.34
CA LYS A 8 29.01 -9.90 23.42
C LYS A 8 27.84 -8.98 23.74
N THR A 9 27.69 -7.88 23.00
CA THR A 9 26.44 -7.11 22.99
C THR A 9 25.33 -8.04 22.50
N ALA A 10 24.44 -8.47 23.40
CA ALA A 10 23.25 -9.20 23.03
C ALA A 10 22.43 -8.32 22.09
N LYS A 11 22.25 -8.77 20.83
CA LYS A 11 21.36 -8.09 19.89
C LYS A 11 19.95 -8.13 20.50
N LYS A 12 19.41 -6.97 20.86
CA LYS A 12 18.00 -6.86 21.25
C LYS A 12 17.14 -7.26 20.05
N PRO A 13 16.06 -8.02 20.25
CA PRO A 13 15.09 -8.29 19.19
C PRO A 13 14.56 -6.96 18.63
N TYR A 14 14.36 -6.92 17.31
CA TYR A 14 13.72 -5.77 16.67
C TYR A 14 12.29 -5.59 17.24
N ALA A 15 11.97 -4.37 17.65
CA ALA A 15 10.64 -3.99 18.11
C ALA A 15 10.31 -2.60 17.55
N PRO A 16 9.32 -2.48 16.66
CA PRO A 16 8.85 -1.18 16.18
C PRO A 16 8.06 -0.44 17.28
N PRO A 17 7.86 0.88 17.16
CA PRO A 17 6.90 1.62 17.98
C PRO A 17 5.53 0.93 17.92
N ARG A 18 4.88 0.73 19.08
CA ARG A 18 3.58 0.03 19.17
C ARG A 18 2.47 1.01 19.52
N GLU A 19 1.31 0.81 18.89
CA GLU A 19 0.07 1.38 19.38
C GLU A 19 -0.36 0.72 20.70
N VAL A 20 -0.95 1.52 21.60
CA VAL A 20 -1.31 1.13 22.98
C VAL A 20 -2.81 0.82 23.12
N HIS A 21 -3.48 0.50 22.02
CA HIS A 21 -4.92 0.23 22.00
C HIS A 21 -5.22 -1.25 22.32
N LEU A 22 -6.32 -1.49 23.06
CA LEU A 22 -6.84 -2.83 23.31
C LEU A 22 -7.13 -3.53 21.97
N GLN A 23 -6.43 -4.63 21.70
CA GLN A 23 -6.64 -5.44 20.51
C GLN A 23 -7.95 -6.23 20.66
N VAL A 24 -9.03 -5.72 20.09
CA VAL A 24 -10.27 -6.50 19.91
C VAL A 24 -10.13 -7.28 18.60
N MET A 25 -9.81 -8.56 18.70
CA MET A 25 -9.82 -9.47 17.54
C MET A 25 -11.16 -10.19 17.47
N HIS A 26 -11.70 -10.34 16.24
CA HIS A 26 -12.93 -11.10 15.92
C HIS A 26 -14.21 -10.60 16.61
N SER A 27 -14.71 -9.45 16.15
CA SER A 27 -15.97 -8.89 16.64
C SER A 27 -17.22 -9.44 15.93
N LEU A 28 -17.06 -10.22 14.85
CA LEU A 28 -18.15 -10.71 14.02
C LEU A 28 -18.65 -12.09 14.54
N PRO A 29 -19.89 -12.19 15.04
CA PRO A 29 -20.49 -13.48 15.38
C PRO A 29 -20.60 -14.35 14.13
N ALA A 30 -20.45 -15.67 14.28
CA ALA A 30 -20.52 -16.62 13.17
C ALA A 30 -21.79 -16.48 12.30
N GLN A 31 -22.94 -16.11 12.90
CA GLN A 31 -24.17 -15.88 12.15
C GLN A 31 -24.08 -14.74 11.10
N LYS A 32 -23.14 -13.81 11.26
CA LYS A 32 -22.92 -12.72 10.30
C LYS A 32 -21.98 -13.12 9.16
N GLN A 33 -21.30 -14.26 9.24
CA GLN A 33 -20.48 -14.78 8.15
C GLN A 33 -21.34 -15.23 6.96
N GLU A 34 -22.50 -15.84 7.24
CA GLU A 34 -23.48 -16.28 6.23
C GLU A 34 -23.97 -15.12 5.35
N ILE A 35 -23.96 -13.89 5.86
CA ILE A 35 -24.31 -12.69 5.09
C ILE A 35 -23.31 -12.49 3.95
N PHE A 36 -22.00 -12.58 4.23
CA PHE A 36 -20.97 -12.39 3.21
C PHE A 36 -20.93 -13.52 2.20
N ASP A 37 -21.25 -14.74 2.62
CA ASP A 37 -21.44 -15.87 1.72
C ASP A 37 -22.63 -15.65 0.78
N SER A 38 -23.76 -15.15 1.30
CA SER A 38 -24.94 -14.83 0.49
C SER A 38 -24.70 -13.70 -0.52
N LEU A 39 -23.75 -12.81 -0.23
CA LEU A 39 -23.40 -11.65 -1.07
C LEU A 39 -22.34 -11.96 -2.14
N GLN A 40 -21.83 -13.19 -2.22
CA GLN A 40 -20.80 -13.57 -3.21
C GLN A 40 -21.22 -13.30 -4.66
N SER A 41 -22.46 -13.64 -5.02
CA SER A 41 -22.99 -13.36 -6.37
C SER A 41 -23.13 -11.86 -6.61
N TRP A 42 -23.67 -11.13 -5.63
CA TRP A 42 -23.78 -9.68 -5.73
C TRP A 42 -22.41 -9.01 -5.90
N ALA A 43 -21.39 -9.41 -5.13
CA ALA A 43 -20.04 -8.90 -5.25
C ALA A 43 -19.44 -9.22 -6.62
N ARG A 44 -19.64 -10.44 -7.13
CA ARG A 44 -19.21 -10.79 -8.50
C ARG A 44 -19.85 -9.88 -9.55
N ASP A 45 -21.16 -9.65 -9.44
CA ASP A 45 -21.94 -8.99 -10.49
C ASP A 45 -21.94 -7.45 -10.38
N ASN A 46 -21.48 -6.89 -9.25
CA ASN A 46 -21.51 -5.44 -9.01
C ASN A 46 -20.14 -4.89 -8.62
N LEU A 47 -19.44 -5.54 -7.68
CA LEU A 47 -18.16 -5.05 -7.18
C LEU A 47 -17.04 -5.29 -8.21
N LEU A 48 -16.91 -6.52 -8.72
CA LEU A 48 -15.83 -6.84 -9.68
C LEU A 48 -15.93 -6.04 -10.99
N ASN A 49 -17.12 -5.55 -11.34
CA ASN A 49 -17.34 -4.72 -12.52
C ASN A 49 -16.78 -3.30 -12.39
N LEU A 50 -16.40 -2.87 -11.18
CA LEU A 50 -15.72 -1.60 -10.96
C LEU A 50 -14.21 -1.67 -11.27
N LEU A 51 -13.63 -2.88 -11.32
CA LEU A 51 -12.22 -3.08 -11.66
C LEU A 51 -11.99 -2.82 -13.14
N LYS A 52 -10.89 -2.14 -13.47
CA LYS A 52 -10.48 -1.93 -14.86
C LYS A 52 -9.69 -3.17 -15.32
N PRO A 53 -10.01 -3.76 -16.49
CA PRO A 53 -9.20 -4.83 -17.06
C PRO A 53 -7.76 -4.37 -17.26
N VAL A 54 -6.78 -5.21 -16.91
CA VAL A 54 -5.34 -4.88 -16.96
C VAL A 54 -4.93 -4.28 -18.31
N GLU A 55 -5.39 -4.87 -19.41
CA GLU A 55 -5.11 -4.43 -20.79
C GLU A 55 -5.65 -3.02 -21.13
N LYS A 56 -6.52 -2.47 -20.28
CA LYS A 56 -7.09 -1.12 -20.41
C LYS A 56 -6.66 -0.19 -19.27
N SER A 57 -5.88 -0.71 -18.32
CA SER A 57 -5.38 0.07 -17.20
C SER A 57 -4.10 0.77 -17.61
N TRP A 58 -3.98 2.04 -17.21
CA TRP A 58 -2.73 2.78 -17.33
C TRP A 58 -1.61 2.07 -16.57
N GLN A 59 -0.37 2.22 -17.02
CA GLN A 59 0.82 1.71 -16.35
C GLN A 59 1.74 2.88 -15.98
N PRO A 60 2.57 2.75 -14.92
CA PRO A 60 3.49 3.83 -14.52
C PRO A 60 4.34 4.36 -15.68
N GLN A 61 4.74 3.48 -16.62
CA GLN A 61 5.56 3.85 -17.77
C GLN A 61 4.85 4.83 -18.74
N ASP A 62 3.52 4.88 -18.75
CA ASP A 62 2.75 5.83 -19.58
C ASP A 62 3.02 7.30 -19.18
N PHE A 63 3.54 7.53 -17.96
CA PHE A 63 3.75 8.85 -17.37
C PHE A 63 5.22 9.13 -17.01
N LEU A 64 6.13 8.19 -17.31
CA LEU A 64 7.54 8.29 -16.97
C LEU A 64 8.38 8.37 -18.25
N PRO A 65 9.58 8.99 -18.19
CA PRO A 65 10.51 8.97 -19.31
C PRO A 65 10.77 7.55 -19.82
N GLU A 66 10.78 7.37 -21.14
CA GLU A 66 10.96 6.04 -21.76
C GLU A 66 12.43 5.62 -21.74
N PRO A 67 12.85 4.66 -20.89
CA PRO A 67 14.27 4.32 -20.70
C PRO A 67 14.94 3.71 -21.93
N SER A 68 14.17 3.12 -22.85
CA SER A 68 14.70 2.55 -24.09
C SER A 68 14.77 3.55 -25.25
N SER A 69 14.23 4.77 -25.07
CA SER A 69 14.24 5.84 -26.08
C SER A 69 15.61 6.52 -26.14
N GLU A 70 16.03 6.91 -27.35
CA GLU A 70 17.21 7.78 -27.52
C GLU A 70 17.04 9.14 -26.81
N GLY A 71 15.79 9.58 -26.61
CA GLY A 71 15.42 10.82 -25.93
C GLY A 71 15.35 10.73 -24.39
N PHE A 72 15.61 9.57 -23.79
CA PHE A 72 15.44 9.35 -22.35
C PHE A 72 16.09 10.44 -21.47
N TYR A 73 17.35 10.79 -21.77
CA TYR A 73 18.08 11.77 -20.97
C TYR A 73 17.51 13.19 -21.09
N ASP A 74 16.96 13.55 -22.25
CA ASP A 74 16.31 14.84 -22.46
C ASP A 74 14.97 14.91 -21.73
N GLU A 75 14.17 13.84 -21.77
CA GLU A 75 12.91 13.72 -21.02
C GLU A 75 13.15 13.80 -19.50
N VAL A 76 14.18 13.11 -18.99
CA VAL A 76 14.58 13.20 -17.57
C VAL A 76 15.03 14.62 -17.22
N LYS A 77 15.79 15.28 -18.09
CA LYS A 77 16.22 16.67 -17.87
C LYS A 77 15.01 17.61 -17.80
N GLU A 78 14.05 17.49 -18.73
CA GLU A 78 12.83 18.29 -18.73
C GLU A 78 11.98 18.07 -17.46
N LEU A 79 11.83 16.82 -17.02
CA LEU A 79 11.16 16.49 -15.76
C LEU A 79 11.82 17.23 -14.59
N ARG A 80 13.15 17.21 -14.51
CA ARG A 80 13.91 17.87 -13.44
C ARG A 80 13.82 19.38 -13.50
N GLU A 81 13.81 19.99 -14.68
CA GLU A 81 13.63 21.45 -14.81
C GLU A 81 12.26 21.87 -14.28
N ARG A 82 11.18 21.18 -14.67
CA ARG A 82 9.83 21.45 -14.12
C ARG A 82 9.77 21.22 -12.61
N ALA A 83 10.41 20.16 -12.12
CA ALA A 83 10.44 19.86 -10.68
C ALA A 83 11.13 20.93 -9.83
N LYS A 84 12.01 21.77 -10.41
CA LYS A 84 12.63 22.89 -9.67
C LYS A 84 11.64 24.02 -9.38
N GLU A 85 10.57 24.15 -10.17
CA GLU A 85 9.55 25.19 -10.02
C GLU A 85 8.48 24.81 -8.98
N ILE A 86 8.48 23.55 -8.53
CA ILE A 86 7.56 23.04 -7.52
C ILE A 86 8.14 23.33 -6.12
N PRO A 87 7.38 23.97 -5.20
CA PRO A 87 7.88 24.33 -3.87
C PRO A 87 8.07 23.10 -2.97
N ASP A 88 8.98 23.20 -2.00
CA ASP A 88 9.30 22.10 -1.09
C ASP A 88 8.10 21.65 -0.25
N ASP A 89 7.21 22.57 0.14
CA ASP A 89 5.97 22.25 0.86
C ASP A 89 5.11 21.24 0.10
N TYR A 90 5.09 21.32 -1.24
CA TYR A 90 4.37 20.38 -2.08
C TYR A 90 5.05 19.00 -2.08
N PHE A 91 6.39 18.97 -2.15
CA PHE A 91 7.14 17.73 -2.06
C PHE A 91 6.97 17.03 -0.70
N VAL A 92 6.84 17.78 0.40
CA VAL A 92 6.57 17.17 1.71
C VAL A 92 5.24 16.40 1.69
N CYS A 93 4.17 17.01 1.18
CA CYS A 93 2.87 16.34 1.05
C CYS A 93 2.94 15.14 0.11
N LEU A 94 3.52 15.33 -1.08
CA LEU A 94 3.59 14.28 -2.10
C LEU A 94 4.49 13.10 -1.67
N VAL A 95 5.53 13.36 -0.86
CA VAL A 95 6.33 12.31 -0.21
C VAL A 95 5.51 11.56 0.83
N GLY A 96 4.68 12.27 1.60
CA GLY A 96 3.73 11.66 2.53
C GLY A 96 2.79 10.70 1.81
N ASP A 97 2.16 11.17 0.73
CA ASP A 97 1.26 10.37 -0.11
C ASP A 97 1.97 9.12 -0.66
N MET A 98 3.17 9.30 -1.26
CA MET A 98 3.94 8.18 -1.80
C MET A 98 4.32 7.15 -0.73
N VAL A 99 4.74 7.61 0.46
CA VAL A 99 5.06 6.71 1.58
C VAL A 99 3.84 5.90 2.02
N THR A 100 2.65 6.50 2.01
CA THR A 100 1.42 5.76 2.29
C THR A 100 1.07 4.76 1.20
N GLU A 101 1.20 5.11 -0.07
CA GLU A 101 0.96 4.18 -1.19
C GLU A 101 1.91 2.97 -1.14
N GLU A 102 3.19 3.17 -0.80
CA GLU A 102 4.19 2.10 -0.66
C GLU A 102 3.91 1.17 0.54
N ALA A 103 3.06 1.57 1.49
CA ALA A 103 2.65 0.74 2.61
C ALA A 103 1.58 -0.31 2.25
N LEU A 104 1.28 -0.49 0.96
CA LEU A 104 0.28 -1.41 0.40
C LEU A 104 0.23 -2.82 1.01
N PRO A 105 1.35 -3.50 1.34
CA PRO A 105 1.28 -4.80 2.02
C PRO A 105 0.49 -4.77 3.34
N THR A 106 0.52 -3.64 4.05
CA THR A 106 -0.26 -3.42 5.27
C THR A 106 -1.76 -3.39 4.98
N TYR A 107 -2.16 -2.71 3.90
CA TYR A 107 -3.57 -2.56 3.51
C TYR A 107 -4.16 -3.88 3.00
N GLN A 108 -3.41 -4.62 2.17
CA GLN A 108 -3.84 -5.96 1.75
C GLN A 108 -3.96 -6.91 2.95
N THR A 109 -3.02 -6.86 3.89
CA THR A 109 -3.07 -7.65 5.13
C THR A 109 -4.32 -7.29 5.93
N MET A 110 -4.64 -5.99 6.07
CA MET A 110 -5.85 -5.53 6.75
C MET A 110 -7.12 -6.07 6.07
N LEU A 111 -7.22 -6.05 4.74
CA LEU A 111 -8.38 -6.65 4.05
C LEU A 111 -8.47 -8.16 4.30
N ASN A 112 -7.33 -8.85 4.39
CA ASN A 112 -7.26 -10.28 4.69
C ASN A 112 -7.43 -10.63 6.17
N THR A 113 -7.55 -9.66 7.08
CA THR A 113 -7.98 -9.93 8.47
C THR A 113 -9.49 -9.77 8.66
N LEU A 114 -10.22 -9.31 7.64
CA LEU A 114 -11.68 -9.13 7.72
C LEU A 114 -12.40 -10.47 7.58
N ASP A 115 -13.11 -10.85 8.64
CA ASP A 115 -13.94 -12.05 8.67
C ASP A 115 -15.01 -12.01 7.56
N GLY A 116 -15.16 -13.12 6.83
CA GLY A 116 -16.14 -13.29 5.74
C GLY A 116 -15.67 -12.87 4.35
N VAL A 117 -14.60 -12.08 4.23
CA VAL A 117 -14.09 -11.59 2.92
C VAL A 117 -12.62 -11.92 2.66
N ARG A 118 -11.86 -12.35 3.69
CA ARG A 118 -10.44 -12.65 3.58
C ARG A 118 -10.11 -13.72 2.55
N ASP A 119 -8.92 -13.62 1.97
CA ASP A 119 -8.36 -14.67 1.12
C ASP A 119 -7.69 -15.77 1.96
N GLU A 120 -8.35 -16.91 2.08
CA GLU A 120 -7.88 -18.06 2.89
C GLU A 120 -6.63 -18.76 2.31
N THR A 121 -6.36 -18.62 1.02
CA THR A 121 -5.30 -19.39 0.33
C THR A 121 -4.26 -18.53 -0.38
N GLY A 122 -4.50 -17.22 -0.47
CA GLY A 122 -3.76 -16.30 -1.34
C GLY A 122 -4.16 -16.41 -2.82
N ALA A 123 -5.07 -17.32 -3.15
CA ALA A 123 -5.61 -17.52 -4.50
C ALA A 123 -7.07 -17.99 -4.47
N SER A 124 -7.82 -17.67 -3.40
CA SER A 124 -9.21 -18.10 -3.25
C SER A 124 -10.06 -17.60 -4.43
N PRO A 125 -10.96 -18.43 -4.99
CA PRO A 125 -11.81 -18.05 -6.12
C PRO A 125 -13.04 -17.24 -5.71
N THR A 126 -13.20 -16.92 -4.42
CA THR A 126 -14.32 -16.08 -3.94
C THR A 126 -14.25 -14.69 -4.56
N ALA A 127 -15.42 -14.06 -4.77
CA ALA A 127 -15.48 -12.73 -5.37
C ALA A 127 -14.73 -11.70 -4.51
N TRP A 128 -14.82 -11.82 -3.19
CA TRP A 128 -14.09 -10.97 -2.24
C TRP A 128 -12.58 -11.11 -2.36
N ALA A 129 -12.05 -12.34 -2.42
CA ALA A 129 -10.61 -12.56 -2.56
C ALA A 129 -10.09 -12.10 -3.94
N VAL A 130 -10.87 -12.33 -5.01
CA VAL A 130 -10.55 -11.80 -6.34
C VAL A 130 -10.49 -10.27 -6.33
N TRP A 131 -11.46 -9.61 -5.70
CA TRP A 131 -11.45 -8.15 -5.52
C TRP A 131 -10.21 -7.69 -4.76
N THR A 132 -9.90 -8.27 -3.59
CA THR A 132 -8.75 -7.88 -2.78
C THR A 132 -7.45 -7.95 -3.59
N ARG A 133 -7.22 -9.04 -4.33
CA ARG A 133 -6.01 -9.19 -5.16
C ARG A 133 -5.98 -8.21 -6.33
N ALA A 134 -7.11 -8.01 -7.02
CA ALA A 134 -7.18 -7.10 -8.17
C ALA A 134 -7.05 -5.64 -7.75
N TRP A 135 -7.71 -5.21 -6.67
CA TRP A 135 -7.53 -3.89 -6.07
C TRP A 135 -6.08 -3.67 -5.66
N THR A 136 -5.44 -4.64 -4.99
CA THR A 136 -4.02 -4.54 -4.62
C THR A 136 -3.14 -4.36 -5.87
N ALA A 137 -3.44 -5.08 -6.96
CA ALA A 137 -2.71 -4.93 -8.22
C ALA A 137 -2.92 -3.54 -8.86
N GLU A 138 -4.12 -2.97 -8.75
CA GLU A 138 -4.39 -1.61 -9.20
C GLU A 138 -3.61 -0.57 -8.37
N GLU A 139 -3.67 -0.65 -7.04
CA GLU A 139 -3.01 0.28 -6.10
C GLU A 139 -1.48 0.23 -6.19
N ASN A 140 -0.88 -0.94 -6.47
CA ASN A 140 0.57 -1.07 -6.57
C ASN A 140 1.17 -0.07 -7.58
N ARG A 141 0.45 0.23 -8.65
CA ARG A 141 0.89 1.17 -9.70
C ARG A 141 1.01 2.61 -9.18
N HIS A 142 0.26 2.98 -8.14
CA HIS A 142 0.28 4.34 -7.57
C HIS A 142 1.64 4.61 -6.91
N GLY A 143 2.04 3.75 -5.98
CA GLY A 143 3.35 3.80 -5.33
C GLY A 143 4.49 3.72 -6.36
N ASP A 144 4.38 2.80 -7.31
CA ASP A 144 5.37 2.61 -8.38
C ASP A 144 5.63 3.88 -9.22
N LEU A 145 4.57 4.60 -9.58
CA LEU A 145 4.65 5.84 -10.36
C LEU A 145 5.27 6.97 -9.51
N LEU A 146 4.74 7.18 -8.30
CA LEU A 146 5.20 8.25 -7.42
C LEU A 146 6.65 8.05 -7.00
N ASN A 147 7.07 6.82 -6.67
CA ASN A 147 8.44 6.50 -6.29
C ASN A 147 9.43 6.86 -7.42
N LYS A 148 9.16 6.40 -8.65
CA LYS A 148 10.02 6.69 -9.79
C LYS A 148 10.03 8.19 -10.14
N TYR A 149 8.89 8.87 -10.05
CA TYR A 149 8.82 10.32 -10.21
C TYR A 149 9.70 11.05 -9.18
N MET A 150 9.59 10.69 -7.90
CA MET A 150 10.39 11.27 -6.81
C MET A 150 11.89 11.03 -7.03
N TYR A 151 12.25 9.79 -7.36
CA TYR A 151 13.62 9.41 -7.68
C TYR A 151 14.21 10.26 -8.82
N LEU A 152 13.48 10.38 -9.94
CA LEU A 152 13.92 11.13 -11.11
C LEU A 152 13.95 12.65 -10.86
N SER A 153 13.04 13.18 -10.05
CA SER A 153 12.98 14.61 -9.73
C SER A 153 14.29 15.14 -9.12
N GLY A 154 14.96 14.31 -8.31
CA GLY A 154 16.13 14.68 -7.53
C GLY A 154 15.89 15.81 -6.53
N ARG A 155 14.63 16.04 -6.12
CA ARG A 155 14.23 17.07 -5.15
C ARG A 155 14.16 16.55 -3.71
N VAL A 156 14.25 15.23 -3.51
CA VAL A 156 14.03 14.57 -2.22
C VAL A 156 15.15 13.61 -1.85
N ASP A 157 15.31 13.30 -0.56
CA ASP A 157 16.24 12.29 -0.06
C ASP A 157 15.57 10.90 -0.06
N MET A 158 15.74 10.17 -1.16
CA MET A 158 15.17 8.82 -1.32
C MET A 158 15.62 7.85 -0.23
N ARG A 159 16.84 7.97 0.30
CA ARG A 159 17.33 7.07 1.35
C ARG A 159 16.54 7.25 2.64
N GLN A 160 16.18 8.49 2.96
CA GLN A 160 15.35 8.77 4.13
C GLN A 160 13.91 8.32 3.91
N ILE A 161 13.37 8.48 2.70
CA ILE A 161 12.03 7.99 2.35
C ILE A 161 11.94 6.47 2.43
N GLU A 162 12.87 5.74 1.82
CA GLU A 162 12.95 4.28 1.84
C GLU A 162 13.03 3.73 3.28
N LYS A 163 13.81 4.39 4.14
CA LYS A 163 13.84 4.06 5.58
C LYS A 163 12.49 4.29 6.25
N THR A 164 11.81 5.39 5.93
CA THR A 164 10.47 5.69 6.47
C THR A 164 9.46 4.63 6.04
N ILE A 165 9.46 4.23 4.76
CA ILE A 165 8.62 3.14 4.25
C ILE A 165 8.91 1.84 5.01
N GLN A 166 10.18 1.50 5.20
CA GLN A 166 10.58 0.31 5.95
C GLN A 166 10.09 0.36 7.42
N TYR A 167 10.20 1.53 8.07
CA TYR A 167 9.65 1.72 9.41
C TYR A 167 8.14 1.59 9.44
N LEU A 168 7.43 2.19 8.48
CA LEU A 168 5.98 2.17 8.41
C LEU A 168 5.44 0.76 8.22
N ILE A 169 5.93 0.03 7.21
CA ILE A 169 5.54 -1.37 6.96
C ILE A 169 5.91 -2.25 8.17
N GLY A 170 7.12 -2.06 8.73
CA GLY A 170 7.56 -2.82 9.90
C GLY A 170 6.73 -2.55 11.16
N SER A 171 6.15 -1.35 11.29
CA SER A 171 5.26 -0.99 12.40
C SER A 171 3.83 -1.47 12.16
N GLY A 172 3.41 -1.57 10.90
CA GLY A 172 2.04 -1.81 10.51
C GLY A 172 1.13 -0.63 10.91
N MET A 173 -0.18 -0.84 10.75
CA MET A 173 -1.20 0.11 11.15
C MET A 173 -2.32 -0.67 11.85
N GLN A 174 -2.83 -0.13 12.97
CA GLN A 174 -4.05 -0.64 13.57
C GLN A 174 -5.19 0.35 13.30
N PRO A 175 -6.04 0.09 12.30
CA PRO A 175 -7.18 0.95 12.04
C PRO A 175 -8.18 0.80 13.18
N ILE A 176 -8.28 1.82 14.02
CA ILE A 176 -9.24 1.92 15.15
C ILE A 176 -10.70 1.70 14.68
N PHE A 177 -10.96 1.82 13.37
CA PHE A 177 -12.28 1.66 12.78
C PHE A 177 -12.50 0.36 11.99
N CYS A 178 -11.50 -0.45 11.63
CA CYS A 178 -11.73 -1.68 10.83
C CYS A 178 -11.88 -2.94 11.70
N PHE A 179 -12.93 -3.02 12.51
CA PHE A 179 -13.28 -4.27 13.21
C PHE A 179 -14.29 -5.15 12.46
N ASN A 180 -14.89 -4.63 11.38
CA ASN A 180 -15.83 -5.34 10.50
C ASN A 180 -15.90 -4.67 9.11
N LEU A 181 -16.46 -5.38 8.12
CA LEU A 181 -16.57 -4.87 6.74
C LEU A 181 -17.37 -3.57 6.63
N TYR A 182 -18.39 -3.34 7.45
CA TYR A 182 -19.18 -2.09 7.40
C TYR A 182 -18.32 -0.85 7.68
N SER A 183 -17.44 -0.96 8.67
CA SER A 183 -16.59 0.13 9.09
C SER A 183 -15.37 0.26 8.17
N CYS A 184 -14.88 -0.87 7.65
CA CYS A 184 -13.79 -0.90 6.68
C CYS A 184 -14.22 -0.44 5.29
N ALA A 185 -15.47 -0.68 4.88
CA ALA A 185 -16.02 -0.17 3.62
C ALA A 185 -16.07 1.36 3.58
N VAL A 186 -16.28 2.03 4.73
CA VAL A 186 -16.21 3.51 4.81
C VAL A 186 -14.78 4.00 4.61
N VAL A 187 -13.79 3.31 5.21
CA VAL A 187 -12.36 3.65 5.05
C VAL A 187 -11.89 3.35 3.61
N VAL A 188 -12.28 2.21 3.05
CA VAL A 188 -11.96 1.82 1.68
C VAL A 188 -12.67 2.72 0.67
N GLN A 189 -13.90 3.17 0.91
CA GLN A 189 -14.58 4.13 0.02
C GLN A 189 -13.85 5.48 -0.03
N LEU A 190 -13.22 5.92 1.06
CA LEU A 190 -12.38 7.12 1.05
C LEU A 190 -11.10 6.94 0.23
N LEU A 191 -10.57 5.71 0.15
CA LEU A 191 -9.39 5.36 -0.66
C LEU A 191 -9.76 5.11 -2.15
N VAL A 192 -10.89 4.45 -2.41
CA VAL A 192 -11.35 4.06 -3.75
C VAL A 192 -11.83 5.24 -4.61
N ASN A 193 -12.26 6.36 -4.00
CA ASN A 193 -12.70 7.55 -4.73
C ASN A 193 -11.57 8.34 -5.44
N CYS A 194 -10.34 7.84 -5.46
CA CYS A 194 -9.20 8.43 -6.16
C CYS A 194 -8.90 7.84 -7.56
N ASN A 195 -9.76 6.96 -8.10
CA ASN A 195 -9.55 6.21 -9.37
C ASN A 195 -10.50 6.57 -10.53
#